data_AF-A0A5B8Z0I5-F1
#
_entry.id   AF-A0A5B8Z0I5-F1
#
_cell.length_a   1.000
_cell.length_b   1.000
_cell.length_c   1.000
_cell.angle_alpha   90.00
_cell.angle_beta   90.00
_cell.angle_gamma   90.00
#
_symmetry.space_group_name_H-M   'P 1'
#
loop_
_entity.id
_entity.type
_entity.pdbx_description
1 polymer ?
#
loop_
_entity_poly.entity_id
_entity_poly.type
_entity_poly.pdbx_seq_one_letter_code
_entity_poly.pdbx_strand_id
1 'polypeptide(L)'
;MRCISLKTFGNKDIFGIEYELLTNPFYENSLIGETWGTLKLSVKGKDVCQYERENIVKTYQWNLIYIVEWFSENLKYILSDEPFPLPVAGDNSLELLDNCLLFETDDDDEFDTWFDTKQEWEFKHSWFSNRAGSFLPDIFFRRVDGEIEIAWNNELMYSSDGINFIYPTGVDYISIDIFNSTVRHFIDDFLDNLLLTTKNKSDAERFYKKVRNLIK
;
A
#
# COMPACT_ATOMS: atom_id res chain seq x y z
N MET A 1 -10.55 15.58 23.98
CA MET A 1 -9.29 15.96 23.30
C MET A 1 -8.68 14.64 22.81
N ARG A 2 -8.75 14.32 21.51
CA ARG A 2 -8.08 13.11 20.99
C ARG A 2 -6.57 13.36 21.15
N CYS A 3 -5.85 12.46 21.82
CA CYS A 3 -4.41 12.53 21.84
C CYS A 3 -3.95 12.08 20.46
N ILE A 4 -3.65 13.07 19.61
CA ILE A 4 -3.14 12.88 18.27
C ILE A 4 -1.62 12.69 18.46
N SER A 5 -1.16 11.44 18.38
CA SER A 5 0.25 11.10 18.52
C SER A 5 0.69 10.29 17.33
N LEU A 6 1.76 10.72 16.68
CA LEU A 6 2.45 9.94 15.67
C LEU A 6 2.79 8.54 16.20
N LYS A 7 2.39 7.52 15.45
CA LYS A 7 2.70 6.12 15.71
C LYS A 7 3.79 5.67 14.74
N THR A 8 4.74 4.88 15.21
CA THR A 8 5.87 4.37 14.40
C THR A 8 6.04 2.89 14.66
N PHE A 9 6.18 2.11 13.58
CA PHE A 9 6.42 0.67 13.59
C PHE A 9 7.62 0.34 12.72
N GLY A 10 8.43 -0.63 13.14
CA GLY A 10 9.65 -1.01 12.44
C GLY A 10 10.80 -0.02 12.63
N ASN A 11 11.78 -0.07 11.72
CA ASN A 11 12.94 0.83 11.70
C ASN A 11 12.99 1.53 10.36
N LYS A 12 12.87 2.86 10.34
CA LYS A 12 12.81 3.67 9.12
C LYS A 12 14.04 3.50 8.21
N ASP A 13 15.20 3.21 8.78
CA ASP A 13 16.44 2.99 8.04
C ASP A 13 16.46 1.61 7.32
N ILE A 14 15.48 0.74 7.61
CA ILE A 14 15.31 -0.57 7.00
C ILE A 14 13.94 -0.61 6.31
N PHE A 15 12.88 -0.73 7.10
CA PHE A 15 11.49 -0.71 6.71
C PHE A 15 10.66 -0.23 7.91
N GLY A 16 9.82 0.78 7.70
CA GLY A 16 9.00 1.34 8.76
C GLY A 16 7.70 1.95 8.26
N ILE A 17 6.68 1.90 9.10
CA ILE A 17 5.39 2.55 8.85
C ILE A 17 5.15 3.58 9.94
N GLU A 18 4.79 4.79 9.55
CA GLU A 18 4.33 5.81 10.48
C GLU A 18 2.95 6.29 10.09
N TYR A 19 2.09 6.53 11.08
CA TYR A 19 0.80 7.12 10.81
C TYR A 19 0.30 8.02 11.94
N GLU A 20 -0.61 8.91 11.59
CA GLU A 20 -1.29 9.82 12.53
C GLU A 20 -2.73 10.04 12.05
N LEU A 21 -3.71 9.82 12.92
CA LEU A 21 -5.11 10.14 12.62
C LEU A 21 -5.39 11.61 12.87
N LEU A 22 -5.94 12.28 11.87
CA LEU A 22 -6.23 13.70 11.89
C LEU A 22 -7.74 13.95 11.86
N THR A 23 -8.13 15.20 12.11
CA THR A 23 -9.50 15.62 11.85
C THR A 23 -9.74 15.65 10.35
N ASN A 24 -10.78 14.95 9.90
CA ASN A 24 -11.18 14.96 8.50
C ASN A 24 -11.64 16.37 8.08
N PRO A 25 -11.06 16.96 7.02
CA PRO A 25 -11.38 18.32 6.58
C PRO A 25 -12.79 18.46 5.97
N PHE A 26 -13.42 17.33 5.60
CA PHE A 26 -14.74 17.29 4.97
C PHE A 26 -15.88 17.01 5.95
N TYR A 27 -15.59 16.91 7.25
CA TYR A 27 -16.57 16.71 8.32
C TYR A 27 -17.48 15.47 8.12
N GLU A 28 -16.96 14.46 7.45
CA GLU A 28 -17.65 13.19 7.28
C GLU A 28 -17.76 12.45 8.61
N ASN A 29 -18.97 12.03 8.95
CA ASN A 29 -19.26 11.34 10.21
C ASN A 29 -19.26 9.81 10.09
N SER A 30 -18.91 9.26 8.93
CA SER A 30 -18.81 7.81 8.70
C SER A 30 -17.55 7.23 9.36
N LEU A 31 -17.49 5.90 9.50
CA LEU A 31 -16.27 5.21 9.95
C LEU A 31 -15.06 5.60 9.09
N ILE A 32 -15.24 5.59 7.77
CA ILE A 32 -14.20 5.97 6.80
C ILE A 32 -13.72 7.39 7.10
N GLY A 33 -14.65 8.33 7.26
CA GLY A 33 -14.35 9.72 7.58
C GLY A 33 -13.48 9.87 8.83
N GLU A 34 -13.72 9.06 9.86
CA GLU A 34 -12.95 9.09 11.11
C GLU A 34 -11.53 8.53 11.01
N THR A 35 -11.17 7.90 9.88
CA THR A 35 -9.83 7.33 9.62
C THR A 35 -8.94 8.21 8.76
N TRP A 36 -9.36 9.45 8.49
CA TRP A 36 -8.51 10.44 7.83
C TRP A 36 -7.21 10.65 8.62
N GLY A 37 -6.07 10.62 7.94
CA GLY A 37 -4.78 10.71 8.59
C GLY A 37 -3.62 10.75 7.61
N THR A 38 -2.40 10.90 8.13
CA THR A 38 -1.16 10.83 7.35
C THR A 38 -0.52 9.45 7.45
N LEU A 39 0.14 9.01 6.38
CA LEU A 39 0.95 7.79 6.35
C LEU A 39 2.36 8.12 5.81
N LYS A 40 3.37 7.51 6.40
CA LYS A 40 4.71 7.39 5.82
C LYS A 40 5.07 5.93 5.69
N LEU A 41 5.59 5.55 4.53
CA LEU A 41 6.19 4.23 4.32
C LEU A 41 7.67 4.44 4.08
N SER A 42 8.49 4.09 5.06
CA SER A 42 9.95 4.22 4.97
C SER A 42 10.56 2.94 4.43
N VAL A 43 11.31 3.06 3.33
CA VAL A 43 12.14 1.98 2.77
C VAL A 43 13.57 2.50 2.69
N LYS A 44 14.50 1.90 3.45
CA LYS A 44 15.90 2.36 3.55
C LYS A 44 16.06 3.87 3.80
N GLY A 45 15.25 4.42 4.70
CA GLY A 45 15.26 5.84 5.08
C GLY A 45 14.49 6.78 4.13
N LYS A 46 13.89 6.26 3.05
CA LYS A 46 13.11 7.03 2.07
C LYS A 46 11.62 6.88 2.37
N ASP A 47 10.91 7.98 2.61
CA ASP A 47 9.45 7.98 2.65
C ASP A 47 8.90 7.91 1.22
N VAL A 48 8.56 6.70 0.76
CA VAL A 48 8.14 6.46 -0.62
C VAL A 48 6.76 7.05 -0.95
N CYS A 49 6.01 7.46 0.08
CA CYS A 49 4.73 8.16 -0.06
C CYS A 49 4.89 9.69 -0.08
N GLN A 50 6.11 10.21 0.09
CA GLN A 50 6.38 11.64 0.10
C GLN A 50 6.36 12.22 -1.31
N TYR A 51 5.65 13.33 -1.49
CA TYR A 51 5.55 14.01 -2.76
C TYR A 51 5.62 15.53 -2.61
N GLU A 52 5.93 16.21 -3.68
CA GLU A 52 5.87 17.66 -3.81
C GLU A 52 4.63 18.07 -4.59
N ARG A 53 3.98 19.14 -4.14
CA ARG A 53 2.96 19.86 -4.89
C ARG A 53 3.18 21.35 -4.70
N GLU A 54 3.21 22.12 -5.79
CA GLU A 54 3.39 23.58 -5.73
C GLU A 54 4.68 23.98 -4.97
N ASN A 55 5.78 23.24 -5.15
CA ASN A 55 7.07 23.40 -4.45
C ASN A 55 6.99 23.20 -2.92
N ILE A 56 5.96 22.51 -2.43
CA ILE A 56 5.79 22.16 -1.02
C ILE A 56 5.82 20.64 -0.88
N VAL A 57 6.77 20.15 -0.10
CA VAL A 57 6.84 18.74 0.28
C VAL A 57 5.66 18.41 1.20
N LYS A 58 4.93 17.35 0.85
CA LYS A 58 3.75 16.83 1.53
C LYS A 58 3.98 15.38 1.96
N THR A 59 3.39 15.03 3.08
CA THR A 59 3.21 13.63 3.49
C THR A 59 1.88 13.13 2.94
N TYR A 60 1.82 11.87 2.51
CA TYR A 60 0.57 11.26 2.08
C TYR A 60 -0.50 11.39 3.16
N GLN A 61 -1.71 11.80 2.75
CA GLN A 61 -2.83 12.02 3.64
C GLN A 61 -4.13 11.56 2.99
N TRP A 62 -4.84 10.64 3.64
CA TRP A 62 -6.14 10.14 3.18
C TRP A 62 -6.86 9.35 4.28
N ASN A 63 -7.97 8.69 3.96
CA ASN A 63 -8.61 7.71 4.83
C ASN A 63 -7.75 6.43 4.89
N LEU A 64 -7.04 6.25 5.99
CA LEU A 64 -6.06 5.18 6.16
C LEU A 64 -6.68 3.79 6.27
N ILE A 65 -8.01 3.70 6.47
CA ILE A 65 -8.73 2.43 6.47
C ILE A 65 -8.53 1.65 5.17
N TYR A 66 -8.38 2.33 4.03
CA TYR A 66 -8.18 1.68 2.74
C TYR A 66 -6.83 0.96 2.64
N ILE A 67 -5.79 1.50 3.28
CA ILE A 67 -4.45 0.90 3.33
C ILE A 67 -4.45 -0.30 4.27
N VAL A 68 -5.09 -0.17 5.43
CA VAL A 68 -5.23 -1.27 6.39
C VAL A 68 -6.04 -2.41 5.79
N GLU A 69 -7.14 -2.10 5.11
CA GLU A 69 -7.96 -3.08 4.40
C GLU A 69 -7.15 -3.82 3.34
N TRP A 70 -6.41 -3.10 2.48
CA TRP A 70 -5.60 -3.71 1.44
C TRP A 70 -4.53 -4.64 2.01
N PHE A 71 -3.73 -4.18 2.98
CA PHE A 71 -2.73 -5.05 3.60
C PHE A 71 -3.39 -6.27 4.24
N SER A 72 -4.52 -6.09 4.92
CA SER A 72 -5.22 -7.20 5.57
C SER A 72 -5.67 -8.26 4.57
N GLU A 73 -6.18 -7.86 3.41
CA GLU A 73 -6.64 -8.78 2.36
C GLU A 73 -5.49 -9.47 1.63
N ASN A 74 -4.37 -8.77 1.45
CA ASN A 74 -3.30 -9.18 0.54
C ASN A 74 -2.02 -9.68 1.21
N LEU A 75 -1.85 -9.48 2.52
CA LEU A 75 -0.63 -9.90 3.24
C LEU A 75 -0.31 -11.39 3.02
N LYS A 76 -1.32 -12.25 2.93
CA LYS A 76 -1.14 -13.69 2.65
C LYS A 76 -0.52 -13.98 1.27
N TYR A 77 -0.80 -13.15 0.26
CA TYR A 77 -0.22 -13.28 -1.08
C TYR A 77 1.18 -12.66 -1.11
N ILE A 78 1.39 -11.53 -0.43
CA ILE A 78 2.72 -10.91 -0.33
C ILE A 78 3.73 -11.86 0.36
N LEU A 79 3.29 -12.60 1.37
CA LEU A 79 4.13 -13.53 2.13
C LEU A 79 4.25 -14.93 1.49
N SER A 80 3.43 -15.25 0.49
CA SER A 80 3.50 -16.54 -0.19
C SER A 80 4.69 -16.57 -1.16
N ASP A 81 5.21 -17.76 -1.45
CA ASP A 81 6.20 -17.97 -2.51
C ASP A 81 5.51 -18.14 -3.88
N GLU A 82 4.38 -17.47 -4.11
CA GLU A 82 3.66 -17.53 -5.40
C GLU A 82 4.52 -16.87 -6.49
N PRO A 83 4.86 -17.61 -7.57
CA PRO A 83 5.63 -17.03 -8.66
C PRO A 83 4.78 -16.02 -9.44
N PHE A 84 5.47 -15.16 -10.20
CA PHE A 84 4.78 -14.32 -11.18
C PHE A 84 4.05 -15.22 -12.21
N PRO A 85 2.78 -14.94 -12.54
CA PRO A 85 1.92 -15.91 -13.23
C PRO A 85 2.15 -15.99 -14.74
N LEU A 86 2.82 -15.01 -15.33
CA LEU A 86 3.03 -14.92 -16.77
C LEU A 86 4.47 -15.32 -17.16
N PRO A 87 4.67 -15.97 -18.32
CA PRO A 87 5.97 -16.48 -18.76
C PRO A 87 6.87 -15.38 -19.34
N VAL A 88 7.13 -14.34 -18.54
CA VAL A 88 8.02 -13.22 -18.90
C VAL A 88 9.30 -13.27 -18.07
N ALA A 89 10.39 -12.76 -18.63
CA ALA A 89 11.64 -12.55 -17.89
C ALA A 89 11.59 -11.23 -17.12
N GLY A 90 12.39 -11.11 -16.06
CA GLY A 90 12.55 -9.87 -15.29
C GLY A 90 13.14 -10.15 -13.92
N ASP A 91 14.04 -9.28 -13.47
CA ASP A 91 14.73 -9.45 -12.18
C ASP A 91 13.86 -8.95 -11.01
N ASN A 92 12.93 -8.02 -11.28
CA ASN A 92 12.04 -7.43 -10.29
C ASN A 92 10.62 -7.22 -10.85
N SER A 93 9.66 -6.87 -9.99
CA SER A 93 8.26 -6.65 -10.37
C SER A 93 8.09 -5.63 -11.50
N LEU A 94 8.89 -4.56 -11.53
CA LEU A 94 8.75 -3.52 -12.56
C LEU A 94 9.13 -4.08 -13.94
N GLU A 95 10.25 -4.80 -14.02
CA GLU A 95 10.69 -5.42 -15.28
C GLU A 95 9.72 -6.51 -15.75
N LEU A 96 9.19 -7.32 -14.83
CA LEU A 96 8.18 -8.33 -15.15
C LEU A 96 6.92 -7.67 -15.75
N LEU A 97 6.42 -6.61 -15.11
CA LEU A 97 5.24 -5.88 -15.58
C LEU A 97 5.47 -5.16 -16.91
N ASP A 98 6.63 -4.52 -17.09
CA ASP A 98 7.01 -3.88 -18.35
C ASP A 98 7.10 -4.90 -19.49
N ASN A 99 7.70 -6.07 -19.23
CA ASN A 99 7.81 -7.13 -20.23
C ASN A 99 6.45 -7.77 -20.57
N CYS A 100 5.46 -7.73 -19.67
CA CYS A 100 4.10 -8.12 -20.00
C CYS A 100 3.46 -7.22 -21.07
N LEU A 101 3.89 -5.96 -21.21
CA LEU A 101 3.36 -5.02 -22.20
C LEU A 101 3.88 -5.31 -23.62
N LEU A 102 4.90 -6.15 -23.75
CA LEU A 102 5.47 -6.59 -25.03
C LEU A 102 4.71 -7.79 -25.62
N PHE A 103 3.70 -8.31 -24.91
CA PHE A 103 2.90 -9.42 -25.40
C PHE A 103 2.04 -8.98 -26.58
N GLU A 104 2.15 -9.73 -27.68
CA GLU A 104 1.39 -9.53 -28.90
C GLU A 104 0.84 -10.87 -29.37
N THR A 105 -0.45 -10.91 -29.69
CA THR A 105 -1.14 -12.04 -30.29
C THR A 105 -2.26 -11.52 -31.18
N ASP A 106 -2.62 -12.30 -32.21
CA ASP A 106 -3.76 -12.03 -33.08
C ASP A 106 -5.06 -12.68 -32.52
N ASP A 107 -4.97 -13.39 -31.39
CA ASP A 107 -6.10 -14.04 -30.71
C ASP A 107 -6.61 -13.15 -29.55
N ASP A 108 -7.80 -12.59 -29.72
CA ASP A 108 -8.42 -11.70 -28.73
C ASP A 108 -8.64 -12.39 -27.37
N ASP A 109 -9.00 -13.68 -27.35
CA ASP A 109 -9.25 -14.41 -26.09
C ASP A 109 -7.93 -14.63 -25.32
N GLU A 110 -6.84 -14.85 -26.05
CA GLU A 110 -5.50 -14.96 -25.48
C GLU A 110 -5.00 -13.61 -24.94
N PHE A 111 -5.23 -12.53 -25.70
CA PHE A 111 -4.92 -11.17 -25.28
C PHE A 111 -5.65 -10.79 -23.98
N ASP A 112 -6.95 -11.00 -23.92
CA ASP A 112 -7.76 -10.70 -22.73
C ASP A 112 -7.29 -11.53 -21.53
N THR A 113 -7.08 -12.83 -21.72
CA THR A 113 -6.60 -13.73 -20.64
C THR A 113 -5.24 -13.28 -20.09
N TRP A 114 -4.33 -12.82 -20.96
CA TRP A 114 -3.01 -12.32 -20.56
C TRP A 114 -3.11 -11.10 -19.65
N PHE A 115 -3.88 -10.09 -20.06
CA PHE A 115 -3.99 -8.83 -19.31
C PHE A 115 -4.87 -8.96 -18.07
N ASP A 116 -5.88 -9.84 -18.07
CA ASP A 116 -6.63 -10.19 -16.86
C ASP A 116 -5.73 -10.86 -15.83
N THR A 117 -4.91 -11.83 -16.25
CA THR A 117 -3.95 -12.50 -15.36
C THR A 117 -2.93 -11.53 -14.77
N LYS A 118 -2.40 -10.60 -15.59
CA LYS A 118 -1.53 -9.52 -15.12
C LYS A 118 -2.24 -8.67 -14.07
N GLN A 119 -3.45 -8.20 -14.35
CA GLN A 119 -4.20 -7.30 -13.49
C GLN A 119 -4.59 -7.95 -12.15
N GLU A 120 -4.98 -9.23 -12.17
CA GLU A 120 -5.25 -9.99 -10.95
C GLU A 120 -4.03 -10.06 -10.03
N TRP A 121 -2.83 -10.22 -10.60
CA TRP A 121 -1.59 -10.19 -9.83
C TRP A 121 -1.32 -8.80 -9.26
N GLU A 122 -1.51 -7.74 -10.06
CA GLU A 122 -1.36 -6.35 -9.61
C GLU A 122 -2.30 -6.04 -8.44
N PHE A 123 -3.55 -6.48 -8.44
CA PHE A 123 -4.47 -6.28 -7.31
C PHE A 123 -4.02 -6.95 -6.01
N LYS A 124 -3.35 -8.10 -6.13
CA LYS A 124 -2.84 -8.85 -4.97
C LYS A 124 -1.56 -8.26 -4.43
N HIS A 125 -0.77 -7.57 -5.25
CA HIS A 125 0.63 -7.23 -4.94
C HIS A 125 0.88 -5.72 -4.94
N SER A 126 -0.02 -4.90 -5.46
CA SER A 126 -0.01 -3.44 -5.33
C SER A 126 -1.26 -2.90 -4.62
N TRP A 127 -1.04 -1.95 -3.73
CA TRP A 127 -2.11 -1.23 -3.02
C TRP A 127 -2.80 -0.15 -3.85
N PHE A 128 -2.40 0.04 -5.11
CA PHE A 128 -2.81 1.18 -5.93
C PHE A 128 -4.32 1.20 -6.25
N SER A 129 -4.95 0.02 -6.29
CA SER A 129 -6.40 -0.11 -6.42
C SER A 129 -7.16 0.55 -5.27
N ASN A 130 -6.53 0.66 -4.10
CA ASN A 130 -7.12 1.20 -2.88
C ASN A 130 -6.84 2.69 -2.69
N ARG A 131 -6.33 3.40 -3.72
CA ARG A 131 -6.06 4.84 -3.65
C ARG A 131 -7.31 5.68 -3.35
N ALA A 132 -8.50 5.23 -3.73
CA ALA A 132 -9.77 5.89 -3.44
C ALA A 132 -9.79 7.42 -3.74
N GLY A 133 -9.13 7.85 -4.82
CA GLY A 133 -9.04 9.27 -5.21
C GLY A 133 -7.86 10.05 -4.60
N SER A 134 -7.02 9.41 -3.79
CA SER A 134 -5.78 10.01 -3.24
C SER A 134 -4.59 9.92 -4.19
N PHE A 135 -3.53 10.66 -3.86
CA PHE A 135 -2.22 10.57 -4.50
C PHE A 135 -1.37 9.45 -3.87
N LEU A 136 -1.90 8.22 -3.87
CA LEU A 136 -1.19 7.05 -3.37
C LEU A 136 -0.17 6.60 -4.44
N PRO A 137 1.13 6.44 -4.12
CA PRO A 137 2.08 5.87 -5.07
C PRO A 137 1.69 4.42 -5.39
N ASP A 138 1.99 3.97 -6.59
CA ASP A 138 1.93 2.55 -6.91
C ASP A 138 3.20 1.85 -6.40
N ILE A 139 3.01 0.84 -5.54
CA ILE A 139 4.08 0.09 -4.88
C ILE A 139 3.70 -1.37 -4.88
N PHE A 140 4.58 -2.18 -5.44
CA PHE A 140 4.47 -3.62 -5.49
C PHE A 140 5.21 -4.26 -4.31
N PHE A 141 4.58 -5.27 -3.72
CA PHE A 141 5.10 -6.09 -2.63
C PHE A 141 4.99 -7.56 -3.05
N ARG A 142 6.11 -8.28 -3.09
CA ARG A 142 6.12 -9.72 -3.37
C ARG A 142 7.26 -10.42 -2.66
N ARG A 143 7.12 -11.72 -2.43
CA ARG A 143 8.22 -12.52 -1.91
C ARG A 143 9.15 -12.98 -3.02
N VAL A 144 10.45 -12.84 -2.81
CA VAL A 144 11.51 -13.30 -3.72
C VAL A 144 12.66 -13.81 -2.87
N ASP A 145 13.09 -15.07 -3.09
CA ASP A 145 14.28 -15.67 -2.46
C ASP A 145 14.36 -15.50 -0.92
N GLY A 146 13.21 -15.53 -0.24
CA GLY A 146 13.15 -15.40 1.22
C GLY A 146 13.17 -13.96 1.75
N GLU A 147 13.06 -12.96 0.88
CA GLU A 147 12.86 -11.55 1.20
C GLU A 147 11.54 -11.04 0.59
N ILE A 148 11.08 -9.88 1.06
CA ILE A 148 10.00 -9.12 0.44
C ILE A 148 10.64 -8.04 -0.43
N GLU A 149 10.44 -8.18 -1.73
CA GLU A 149 10.69 -7.13 -2.70
C GLU A 149 9.64 -6.03 -2.52
N ILE A 150 10.11 -4.78 -2.46
CA ILE A 150 9.30 -3.58 -2.51
C ILE A 150 9.77 -2.78 -3.72
N ALA A 151 8.92 -2.65 -4.73
CA ALA A 151 9.29 -2.05 -6.01
C ALA A 151 8.27 -0.98 -6.42
N TRP A 152 8.73 0.16 -6.93
CA TRP A 152 7.86 1.26 -7.33
C TRP A 152 8.46 2.08 -8.47
N ASN A 153 7.58 2.56 -9.36
CA ASN A 153 7.90 3.56 -10.37
C ASN A 153 6.74 4.55 -10.52
N ASN A 154 6.97 5.78 -10.08
CA ASN A 154 5.98 6.85 -10.00
C ASN A 154 6.49 8.15 -10.66
N GLU A 155 7.48 8.10 -11.56
CA GLU A 155 8.12 9.29 -12.15
C GLU A 155 7.13 10.25 -12.81
N LEU A 156 6.15 9.70 -13.52
CA LEU A 156 5.14 10.48 -14.25
C LEU A 156 3.76 10.41 -13.60
N MET A 157 3.65 9.69 -12.48
CA MET A 157 2.37 9.46 -11.81
C MET A 157 1.85 10.77 -11.22
N TYR A 158 0.62 11.14 -11.57
CA TYR A 158 -0.04 12.39 -11.16
C TYR A 158 0.67 13.68 -11.62
N SER A 159 1.58 13.60 -12.58
CA SER A 159 2.29 14.77 -13.13
C SER A 159 1.32 15.81 -13.72
N SER A 160 0.20 15.38 -14.31
CA SER A 160 -0.88 16.26 -14.77
C SER A 160 -1.54 17.08 -13.66
N ASP A 161 -1.48 16.60 -12.41
CA ASP A 161 -2.01 17.25 -11.21
C ASP A 161 -0.95 18.10 -10.49
N GLY A 162 0.25 18.21 -11.07
CA GLY A 162 1.38 18.94 -10.49
C GLY A 162 2.00 18.25 -9.28
N ILE A 163 1.88 16.93 -9.20
CA ILE A 163 2.45 16.08 -8.15
C ILE A 163 3.72 15.42 -8.67
N ASN A 164 4.79 15.48 -7.88
CA ASN A 164 6.03 14.75 -8.13
C ASN A 164 6.46 14.01 -6.87
N PHE A 165 6.64 12.69 -6.93
CA PHE A 165 7.16 11.94 -5.78
C PHE A 165 8.63 12.29 -5.53
N ILE A 166 9.02 12.43 -4.26
CA ILE A 166 10.40 12.77 -3.88
C ILE A 166 11.36 11.62 -4.18
N TYR A 167 10.88 10.38 -4.03
CA TYR A 167 11.60 9.15 -4.36
C TYR A 167 10.77 8.36 -5.37
N PRO A 168 10.74 8.78 -6.65
CA PRO A 168 9.76 8.28 -7.60
C PRO A 168 10.01 6.84 -8.02
N THR A 169 11.25 6.35 -7.95
CA THR A 169 11.63 5.00 -8.38
C THR A 169 12.46 4.28 -7.32
N GLY A 170 12.32 2.96 -7.25
CA GLY A 170 13.16 2.13 -6.41
C GLY A 170 12.74 0.66 -6.41
N VAL A 171 13.72 -0.17 -6.07
CA VAL A 171 13.54 -1.59 -5.76
C VAL A 171 14.42 -1.89 -4.56
N ASP A 172 13.83 -2.46 -3.51
CA ASP A 172 14.54 -2.84 -2.29
C ASP A 172 14.02 -4.17 -1.76
N TYR A 173 14.88 -4.92 -1.10
CA TYR A 173 14.55 -6.21 -0.50
C TYR A 173 14.65 -6.12 1.02
N ILE A 174 13.57 -6.56 1.68
CA ILE A 174 13.40 -6.50 3.13
C ILE A 174 13.18 -7.91 3.68
N SER A 175 13.84 -8.24 4.79
CA SER A 175 13.57 -9.48 5.52
C SER A 175 12.06 -9.66 5.78
N ILE A 176 11.55 -10.86 5.47
CA ILE A 176 10.14 -11.23 5.69
C ILE A 176 9.71 -10.96 7.14
N ASP A 177 10.57 -11.28 8.12
CA ASP A 177 10.25 -11.10 9.53
C ASP A 177 10.08 -9.62 9.90
N ILE A 178 10.92 -8.76 9.35
CA ILE A 178 10.85 -7.30 9.56
C ILE A 178 9.58 -6.76 8.89
N PHE A 179 9.32 -7.13 7.63
CA PHE A 179 8.14 -6.69 6.90
C PHE A 179 6.86 -7.13 7.61
N ASN A 180 6.73 -8.43 7.88
CA ASN A 180 5.54 -9.05 8.45
C ASN A 180 5.22 -8.49 9.84
N SER A 181 6.22 -8.40 10.73
CA SER A 181 6.01 -7.83 12.07
C SER A 181 5.64 -6.35 12.01
N THR A 182 6.28 -5.55 11.15
CA THR A 182 5.99 -4.12 11.00
C THR A 182 4.58 -3.88 10.51
N VAL A 183 4.15 -4.59 9.45
CA VAL A 183 2.79 -4.46 8.89
C VAL A 183 1.74 -4.93 9.90
N ARG A 184 1.96 -6.06 10.58
CA ARG A 184 1.01 -6.58 11.58
C ARG A 184 0.85 -5.65 12.77
N HIS A 185 1.95 -5.10 13.30
CA HIS A 185 1.87 -4.13 14.40
C HIS A 185 1.14 -2.85 13.99
N PHE A 186 1.37 -2.37 12.75
CA PHE A 186 0.63 -1.23 12.21
C PHE A 186 -0.88 -1.52 12.14
N ILE A 187 -1.28 -2.67 11.57
CA ILE A 187 -2.70 -3.06 11.48
C ILE A 187 -3.31 -3.17 12.88
N ASP A 188 -2.61 -3.81 13.82
CA ASP A 188 -3.11 -4.02 15.18
C ASP A 188 -3.32 -2.71 15.94
N ASP A 189 -2.34 -1.81 15.96
CA ASP A 189 -2.48 -0.50 16.64
C ASP A 189 -3.57 0.35 15.96
N PHE A 190 -3.67 0.30 14.62
CA PHE A 190 -4.74 1.00 13.90
C PHE A 190 -6.12 0.52 14.33
N LEU A 191 -6.33 -0.79 14.38
CA LEU A 191 -7.60 -1.40 14.78
C LEU A 191 -7.96 -1.07 16.23
N ASP A 192 -6.99 -1.17 17.14
CA ASP A 192 -7.21 -0.87 18.55
C ASP A 192 -7.55 0.61 18.75
N ASN A 193 -6.82 1.51 18.07
CA ASN A 193 -7.09 2.94 18.09
C ASN A 193 -8.47 3.28 17.49
N LEU A 194 -8.85 2.62 16.39
CA LEU A 194 -10.16 2.78 15.78
C LEU A 194 -11.28 2.42 16.76
N LEU A 195 -11.22 1.23 17.39
CA LEU A 195 -12.20 0.78 18.36
C LEU A 195 -12.32 1.71 19.57
N LEU A 196 -11.20 2.25 20.05
CA LEU A 196 -11.19 3.18 21.18
C LEU A 196 -11.82 4.52 20.82
N THR A 197 -11.50 5.07 19.65
CA THR A 197 -11.76 6.49 19.35
C THR A 197 -12.96 6.77 18.45
N THR A 198 -13.44 5.79 17.69
CA THR A 198 -14.57 5.93 16.75
C THR A 198 -15.89 6.21 17.45
N LYS A 199 -16.75 7.02 16.83
CA LYS A 199 -18.17 7.16 17.19
C LYS A 199 -19.04 6.09 16.52
N ASN A 200 -18.57 5.48 15.44
CA ASN A 200 -19.27 4.47 14.64
C ASN A 200 -18.97 3.05 15.14
N LYS A 201 -19.30 2.76 16.41
CA LYS A 201 -18.90 1.52 17.10
C LYS A 201 -19.28 0.24 16.36
N SER A 202 -20.50 0.14 15.84
CA SER A 202 -20.98 -1.05 15.13
C SER A 202 -20.19 -1.34 13.85
N ASP A 203 -19.90 -0.29 13.07
CA ASP A 203 -19.13 -0.45 11.83
C ASP A 203 -17.67 -0.75 12.13
N ALA A 204 -17.10 -0.13 13.16
CA ALA A 204 -15.74 -0.42 13.61
C ALA A 204 -15.59 -1.87 14.09
N GLU A 205 -16.56 -2.40 14.85
CA GLU A 205 -16.56 -3.81 15.26
C GLU A 205 -16.68 -4.76 14.06
N ARG A 206 -17.49 -4.41 13.05
CA ARG A 206 -17.62 -5.20 11.81
C ARG A 206 -16.30 -5.21 11.04
N PHE A 207 -15.67 -4.06 10.88
CA PHE A 207 -14.37 -3.91 10.23
C PHE A 207 -13.27 -4.67 10.98
N TYR A 208 -13.21 -4.52 12.31
CA TYR A 208 -12.28 -5.24 13.17
C TYR A 208 -12.38 -6.76 12.98
N LYS A 209 -13.61 -7.30 13.02
CA LYS A 209 -13.84 -8.75 12.81
C LYS A 209 -13.44 -9.19 11.41
N LYS A 210 -13.71 -8.39 10.37
CA LYS A 210 -13.27 -8.65 8.99
C LYS A 210 -11.74 -8.77 8.95
N VAL A 211 -11.02 -7.74 9.39
CA VAL A 211 -9.56 -7.71 9.36
C VAL A 211 -8.93 -8.84 10.16
N ARG A 212 -9.38 -9.06 11.41
CA ARG A 212 -8.86 -10.13 12.27
C ARG A 212 -9.05 -11.53 11.69
N ASN A 213 -10.03 -11.75 10.81
CA ASN A 213 -10.19 -13.03 10.13
C ASN A 213 -9.25 -13.18 8.93
N LEU A 214 -8.81 -12.09 8.31
CA LEU A 214 -7.93 -12.10 7.15
C LEU A 214 -6.45 -12.26 7.54
N ILE A 215 -6.05 -11.70 8.68
CA ILE A 215 -4.65 -11.72 9.14
C ILE A 215 -4.32 -12.87 10.10
N LYS A 216 -5.24 -13.80 10.37
CA LYS A 216 -4.96 -15.03 11.13
C LYS A 216 -3.94 -15.89 10.41
#